data_AF-A0A922ZKE3-F1
#
_entry.id   AF-A0A922ZKE3-F1
#
_cell.length_a   1.000
_cell.length_b   1.000
_cell.length_c   1.000
_cell.angle_alpha   90.00
_cell.angle_beta   90.00
_cell.angle_gamma   90.00
#
_symmetry.space_group_name_H-M   'P 1'
#
loop_
_entity.id
_entity.type
_entity.pdbx_description
1 polymer ?
#
loop_
_entity_poly.entity_id
_entity_poly.type
_entity_poly.pdbx_seq_one_letter_code
_entity_poly.pdbx_strand_id
1 'polypeptide(L)'
;MKKFLIYSSGLTAIVLVFGILTVYGFFDISDGKAQLIGPSKVENTQVEAHNQIVNGVHSVGNNARDLNEIFKNFQTTSDIQTIKDQLDKISQKKSSLEDHINKSALKNRQAIEDIFNEKYLPAVTAYENSYKKLFAYMEAKPLDETSLGSFKEASQKAFAEYTEAHNTFVDELNRFRRY
;
A
#
# COMPACT_ATOMS: atom_id res chain seq x y z
N MET A 1 70.14 -8.10 9.14
CA MET A 1 68.95 -7.20 9.04
C MET A 1 67.94 -7.84 8.10
N LYS A 2 66.78 -8.29 8.60
CA LYS A 2 65.62 -8.71 7.77
C LYS A 2 64.38 -8.02 8.35
N LYS A 3 63.76 -7.13 7.57
CA LYS A 3 62.43 -6.57 7.85
C LYS A 3 61.45 -7.30 6.92
N PHE A 4 60.52 -8.06 7.49
CA PHE A 4 59.32 -8.50 6.79
C PHE A 4 58.25 -7.45 7.04
N LEU A 5 57.77 -6.81 5.96
CA LEU A 5 56.61 -5.94 5.99
C LEU A 5 55.35 -6.80 5.85
N ILE A 6 54.43 -6.63 6.79
CA ILE A 6 53.08 -7.18 6.78
C ILE A 6 52.21 -6.27 5.92
N TYR A 7 51.60 -6.80 4.86
CA TYR A 7 50.48 -6.16 4.15
C TYR A 7 49.48 -7.24 3.72
N SER A 8 48.46 -7.51 4.55
CA SER A 8 47.30 -8.32 4.14
C SER A 8 46.02 -8.06 4.96
N SER A 9 45.73 -6.80 5.29
CA SER A 9 44.49 -6.45 6.03
C SER A 9 43.67 -5.31 5.41
N GLY A 10 44.15 -4.66 4.34
CA GLY A 10 43.43 -3.53 3.71
C GLY A 10 42.37 -3.95 2.68
N LEU A 11 42.54 -5.09 1.99
CA LEU A 11 41.68 -5.44 0.85
C LEU A 11 40.34 -6.04 1.29
N THR A 12 40.31 -6.77 2.41
CA THR A 12 39.08 -7.38 2.95
C THR A 12 38.15 -6.37 3.62
N ALA A 13 38.69 -5.29 4.19
CA ALA A 13 37.87 -4.22 4.79
C ALA A 13 37.11 -3.40 3.74
N ILE A 14 37.71 -3.15 2.57
CA ILE A 14 37.08 -2.37 1.48
C ILE A 14 35.88 -3.12 0.89
N VAL A 15 35.98 -4.44 0.73
CA VAL A 15 34.87 -5.27 0.18
C VAL A 15 33.67 -5.30 1.12
N LEU A 16 33.90 -5.32 2.45
CA LEU A 16 32.84 -5.33 3.45
C LEU A 16 32.12 -3.97 3.54
N VAL A 17 32.84 -2.86 3.45
CA VAL A 17 32.26 -1.50 3.45
C VAL A 17 31.48 -1.22 2.16
N PHE A 18 32.01 -1.63 1.00
CA PHE A 18 31.27 -1.51 -0.27
C PHE A 18 30.02 -2.40 -0.31
N GLY A 19 30.08 -3.63 0.21
CA GLY A 19 28.92 -4.51 0.30
C GLY A 19 27.82 -3.98 1.21
N ILE A 20 28.17 -3.30 2.30
CA ILE A 20 27.19 -2.63 3.17
C ILE A 20 26.59 -1.40 2.45
N LEU A 21 27.41 -0.58 1.77
CA LEU A 21 26.94 0.65 1.11
C LEU A 21 26.08 0.41 -0.15
N THR A 22 26.30 -0.68 -0.90
CA THR A 22 25.38 -1.08 -1.98
C THR A 22 24.05 -1.60 -1.44
N VAL A 23 24.05 -2.31 -0.30
CA VAL A 23 22.82 -2.78 0.37
C VAL A 23 21.98 -1.60 0.91
N TYR A 24 22.62 -0.50 1.30
CA TYR A 24 21.94 0.73 1.74
C TYR A 24 21.63 1.75 0.63
N GLY A 25 21.82 1.38 -0.66
CA GLY A 25 21.42 2.23 -1.78
C GLY A 25 22.24 3.52 -1.95
N PHE A 26 23.52 3.53 -1.52
CA PHE A 26 24.40 4.70 -1.69
C PHE A 26 25.18 4.70 -3.01
N PHE A 27 25.06 3.65 -3.82
CA PHE A 27 25.76 3.52 -5.10
C PHE A 27 24.84 3.05 -6.21
N ASP A 28 24.91 3.74 -7.35
CA ASP A 28 24.31 3.34 -8.62
C ASP A 28 25.41 2.73 -9.48
N ILE A 29 25.13 1.59 -10.11
CA ILE A 29 26.05 0.94 -11.06
C ILE A 29 25.35 0.93 -12.42
N SER A 30 25.53 2.03 -13.15
CA SER A 30 25.22 2.13 -14.57
C SER A 30 26.55 2.18 -15.36
N ASP A 31 26.59 1.48 -16.50
CA ASP A 31 27.72 1.46 -17.44
C ASP A 31 29.10 1.11 -16.84
N GLY A 32 29.14 0.21 -15.86
CA GLY A 32 30.39 -0.30 -15.28
C GLY A 32 31.14 0.72 -14.41
N LYS A 33 30.51 1.83 -14.02
CA LYS A 33 31.07 2.82 -13.09
C LYS A 33 30.19 2.93 -11.85
N ALA A 34 30.75 2.62 -10.69
CA ALA A 34 30.09 2.88 -9.42
C ALA A 34 30.09 4.40 -9.16
N GLN A 35 28.92 5.03 -9.13
CA GLN A 35 28.76 6.43 -8.76
C GLN A 35 28.14 6.53 -7.36
N LEU A 36 28.73 7.37 -6.51
CA LEU A 36 28.14 7.78 -5.25
C LEU A 36 26.83 8.50 -5.53
N ILE A 37 25.73 7.93 -5.04
CA ILE A 37 24.43 8.60 -5.06
C ILE A 37 24.50 9.69 -4.00
N GLY A 38 24.52 10.95 -4.44
CA GLY A 38 24.48 12.09 -3.54
C GLY A 38 23.20 12.08 -2.68
N PRO A 39 23.24 12.61 -1.44
CA PRO A 39 22.13 12.58 -0.49
C PRO A 39 20.82 13.15 -1.09
N SER A 40 20.92 14.14 -1.98
CA SER A 40 19.77 14.74 -2.67
C SER A 40 19.01 13.78 -3.60
N LYS A 41 19.68 12.81 -4.24
CA LYS A 41 19.04 11.83 -5.12
C LYS A 41 18.35 10.72 -4.31
N VAL A 42 18.90 10.36 -3.15
CA VAL A 42 18.27 9.42 -2.21
C VAL A 42 17.04 10.03 -1.56
N GLU A 43 17.13 11.27 -1.08
CA GLU A 43 15.99 12.00 -0.46
C GLU A 43 14.83 12.19 -1.45
N ASN A 44 15.12 12.55 -2.71
CA ASN A 44 14.08 12.66 -3.75
C ASN A 44 13.37 11.31 -4.00
N THR A 45 14.11 10.19 -3.97
CA THR A 45 13.53 8.86 -4.18
C THR A 45 12.63 8.42 -3.01
N GLN A 46 12.99 8.78 -1.77
CA GLN A 46 12.17 8.49 -0.58
C GLN A 46 10.85 9.29 -0.59
N VAL A 47 10.93 10.59 -0.90
CA VAL A 47 9.75 11.47 -0.97
C VAL A 47 8.80 11.03 -2.07
N GLU A 48 9.33 10.66 -3.24
CA GLU A 48 8.51 10.16 -4.35
C GLU A 48 7.81 8.85 -3.99
N ALA A 49 8.53 7.86 -3.43
CA ALA A 49 7.96 6.60 -3.00
C ALA A 49 6.86 6.79 -1.93
N HIS A 50 7.10 7.67 -0.95
CA HIS A 50 6.11 8.02 0.06
C HIS A 50 4.85 8.64 -0.56
N ASN A 51 5.01 9.61 -1.47
CA ASN A 51 3.90 10.27 -2.14
C ASN A 51 3.08 9.28 -2.99
N GLN A 52 3.73 8.32 -3.66
CA GLN A 52 3.03 7.27 -4.42
C GLN A 52 2.15 6.41 -3.50
N ILE A 53 2.66 6.01 -2.34
CA ILE A 53 1.89 5.22 -1.37
C ILE A 53 0.72 6.05 -0.80
N VAL A 54 0.96 7.29 -0.36
CA VAL A 54 -0.10 8.16 0.17
C VAL A 54 -1.19 8.42 -0.88
N ASN A 55 -0.81 8.69 -2.12
CA ASN A 55 -1.76 8.86 -3.22
C ASN A 55 -2.55 7.57 -3.49
N GLY A 56 -1.90 6.40 -3.40
CA GLY A 56 -2.56 5.10 -3.50
C GLY A 56 -3.60 4.90 -2.41
N VAL A 57 -3.24 5.16 -1.15
CA VAL A 57 -4.14 5.06 0.01
C VAL A 57 -5.35 5.99 -0.16
N HIS A 58 -5.12 7.28 -0.43
CA HIS A 58 -6.20 8.24 -0.68
C HIS A 58 -7.08 7.84 -1.87
N SER A 59 -6.49 7.29 -2.94
CA SER A 59 -7.27 6.82 -4.08
C SER A 59 -8.21 5.69 -3.69
N VAL A 60 -7.73 4.69 -2.92
CA VAL A 60 -8.59 3.62 -2.40
C VAL A 60 -9.68 4.20 -1.50
N GLY A 61 -9.33 5.11 -0.58
CA GLY A 61 -10.27 5.76 0.35
C GLY A 61 -11.38 6.54 -0.35
N ASN A 62 -11.04 7.34 -1.36
CA ASN A 62 -12.02 8.11 -2.12
C ASN A 62 -12.99 7.20 -2.88
N ASN A 63 -12.50 6.16 -3.56
CA ASN A 63 -13.39 5.21 -4.25
C ASN A 63 -14.26 4.42 -3.27
N ALA A 64 -13.72 4.05 -2.09
CA ALA A 64 -14.50 3.39 -1.04
C ALA A 64 -15.61 4.28 -0.51
N ARG A 65 -15.33 5.56 -0.25
CA ARG A 65 -16.31 6.55 0.18
C ARG A 65 -17.40 6.76 -0.88
N ASP A 66 -17.01 6.92 -2.15
CA ASP A 66 -17.95 7.12 -3.25
C ASP A 66 -18.86 5.89 -3.43
N LEU A 67 -18.30 4.67 -3.34
CA LEU A 67 -19.08 3.43 -3.35
C LEU A 67 -20.06 3.35 -2.18
N ASN A 68 -19.64 3.74 -0.97
CA ASN A 68 -20.53 3.75 0.20
C ASN A 68 -21.71 4.71 -0.01
N GLU A 69 -21.46 5.92 -0.53
CA GLU A 69 -22.52 6.89 -0.82
C GLU A 69 -23.47 6.41 -1.92
N ILE A 70 -22.95 5.77 -2.98
CA ILE A 70 -23.78 5.16 -4.02
C ILE A 70 -24.67 4.08 -3.39
N PHE A 71 -24.10 3.18 -2.58
CA PHE A 71 -24.86 2.06 -2.03
C PHE A 71 -25.86 2.49 -0.95
N LYS A 72 -25.57 3.54 -0.19
CA LYS A 72 -26.53 4.14 0.76
C LYS A 72 -27.82 4.57 0.06
N ASN A 73 -27.68 5.19 -1.11
CA ASN A 73 -28.79 5.70 -1.93
C ASN A 73 -29.38 4.65 -2.90
N PHE A 74 -28.81 3.45 -2.96
CA PHE A 74 -29.28 2.36 -3.81
C PHE A 74 -30.70 1.93 -3.43
N GLN A 75 -31.64 1.98 -4.37
CA GLN A 75 -33.03 1.56 -4.17
C GLN A 75 -33.49 0.50 -5.19
N THR A 76 -32.93 0.50 -6.41
CA THR A 76 -33.31 -0.41 -7.49
C THR A 76 -32.10 -1.09 -8.11
N THR A 77 -32.29 -2.28 -8.67
CA THR A 77 -31.24 -3.10 -9.30
C THR A 77 -30.59 -2.47 -10.54
N SER A 78 -31.14 -1.37 -11.07
CA SER A 78 -30.60 -0.61 -12.20
C SER A 78 -29.17 -0.12 -11.98
N ASP A 79 -28.80 0.15 -10.73
CA ASP A 79 -27.53 0.81 -10.40
C ASP A 79 -26.41 -0.20 -10.06
N ILE A 80 -26.69 -1.50 -10.20
CA ILE A 80 -25.76 -2.55 -9.77
C ILE A 80 -24.46 -2.54 -10.57
N GLN A 81 -24.52 -2.13 -11.85
CA GLN A 81 -23.31 -2.02 -12.67
C GLN A 81 -22.39 -0.91 -12.14
N THR A 82 -22.96 0.23 -11.72
CA THR A 82 -22.19 1.33 -11.11
C THR A 82 -21.48 0.86 -9.83
N ILE A 83 -22.15 0.05 -9.00
CA ILE A 83 -21.54 -0.53 -7.79
C ILE A 83 -20.39 -1.48 -8.16
N LYS A 84 -20.58 -2.35 -9.16
CA LYS A 84 -19.53 -3.26 -9.66
C LYS A 84 -18.31 -2.48 -10.17
N ASP A 85 -18.52 -1.48 -11.02
CA ASP A 85 -17.44 -0.67 -11.59
C ASP A 85 -16.63 0.05 -10.49
N GLN A 86 -17.30 0.54 -9.44
CA GLN A 86 -16.61 1.17 -8.31
C GLN A 86 -15.85 0.16 -7.45
N LEU A 87 -16.41 -1.03 -7.21
CA LEU A 87 -15.71 -2.09 -6.50
C LEU A 87 -14.45 -2.55 -7.26
N ASP A 88 -14.52 -2.64 -8.58
CA ASP A 88 -13.38 -3.01 -9.43
C ASP A 88 -12.28 -1.94 -9.35
N LYS A 89 -12.64 -0.65 -9.34
CA LYS A 89 -11.67 0.44 -9.12
C LYS A 89 -10.98 0.31 -7.76
N ILE A 90 -11.72 0.04 -6.68
CA ILE A 90 -11.13 -0.18 -5.35
C ILE A 90 -10.13 -1.34 -5.41
N SER A 91 -10.53 -2.47 -6.00
CA SER A 91 -9.69 -3.66 -6.11
C SER A 91 -8.40 -3.39 -6.89
N GLN A 92 -8.50 -2.68 -8.03
CA GLN A 92 -7.35 -2.29 -8.84
C GLN A 92 -6.40 -1.34 -8.09
N LYS A 93 -6.95 -0.31 -7.43
CA LYS A 93 -6.15 0.67 -6.67
C LYS A 93 -5.49 0.03 -5.46
N LYS A 94 -6.18 -0.89 -4.78
CA LYS A 94 -5.63 -1.71 -3.68
C LYS A 94 -4.46 -2.55 -4.16
N SER A 95 -4.62 -3.27 -5.27
CA SER A 95 -3.54 -4.07 -5.85
C SER A 95 -2.34 -3.22 -6.27
N SER A 96 -2.57 -2.06 -6.90
CA SER A 96 -1.49 -1.12 -7.23
C SER A 96 -0.77 -0.59 -5.98
N LEU A 97 -1.52 -0.29 -4.91
CA LEU A 97 -0.95 0.18 -3.64
C LEU A 97 -0.08 -0.89 -2.97
N GLU A 98 -0.54 -2.14 -2.93
CA GLU A 98 0.23 -3.29 -2.44
C GLU A 98 1.54 -3.44 -3.22
N ASP A 99 1.46 -3.36 -4.55
CA ASP A 99 2.62 -3.40 -5.43
C ASP A 99 3.62 -2.27 -5.14
N HIS A 100 3.11 -1.05 -4.93
CA HIS A 100 3.95 0.11 -4.59
C HIS A 100 4.63 -0.06 -3.23
N ILE A 101 3.92 -0.56 -2.21
CA ILE A 101 4.49 -0.79 -0.87
C ILE A 101 5.60 -1.85 -0.96
N ASN A 102 5.32 -2.99 -1.60
CA ASN A 102 6.24 -4.12 -1.72
C ASN A 102 7.53 -3.75 -2.45
N LYS A 103 7.43 -2.94 -3.50
CA LYS A 103 8.56 -2.50 -4.34
C LYS A 103 9.19 -1.18 -3.90
N SER A 104 8.64 -0.51 -2.88
CA SER A 104 9.15 0.79 -2.46
C SER A 104 10.56 0.68 -1.88
N ALA A 105 11.40 1.69 -2.15
CA ALA A 105 12.73 1.78 -1.55
C ALA A 105 12.71 2.47 -0.17
N LEU A 106 11.56 2.54 0.50
CA LEU A 106 11.41 3.31 1.74
C LEU A 106 12.30 2.76 2.86
N LYS A 107 12.99 3.64 3.57
CA LYS A 107 13.81 3.27 4.74
C LYS A 107 12.99 2.52 5.80
N ASN A 108 11.73 2.92 5.98
CA ASN A 108 10.78 2.33 6.93
C ASN A 108 9.82 1.32 6.26
N ARG A 109 10.17 0.76 5.09
CA ARG A 109 9.30 -0.12 4.30
C ARG A 109 8.70 -1.26 5.11
N GLN A 110 9.49 -1.96 5.92
CA GLN A 110 8.99 -3.11 6.69
C GLN A 110 7.88 -2.71 7.65
N ALA A 111 8.05 -1.63 8.40
CA ALA A 111 7.02 -1.17 9.34
C ALA A 111 5.75 -0.70 8.61
N ILE A 112 5.88 -0.11 7.42
CA ILE A 112 4.75 0.26 6.56
C ILE A 112 4.04 -0.99 6.04
N GLU A 113 4.80 -1.98 5.57
CA GLU A 113 4.30 -3.26 5.07
C GLU A 113 3.57 -4.05 6.16
N ASP A 114 4.11 -4.09 7.39
CA ASP A 114 3.48 -4.76 8.53
C ASP A 114 2.12 -4.13 8.86
N ILE A 115 2.05 -2.81 9.01
CA ILE A 115 0.79 -2.11 9.31
C ILE A 115 -0.20 -2.27 8.16
N PHE A 116 0.28 -2.22 6.92
CA PHE A 116 -0.54 -2.44 5.73
C PHE A 116 -1.16 -3.85 5.76
N ASN A 117 -0.36 -4.89 5.98
CA ASN A 117 -0.80 -6.28 5.94
C ASN A 117 -1.65 -6.68 7.16
N GLU A 118 -1.35 -6.14 8.34
CA GLU A 118 -2.04 -6.51 9.59
C GLU A 118 -3.35 -5.75 9.80
N LYS A 119 -3.44 -4.50 9.32
CA LYS A 119 -4.58 -3.62 9.62
C LYS A 119 -5.30 -3.16 8.36
N TYR A 120 -4.59 -2.51 7.44
CA TYR A 120 -5.23 -1.84 6.30
C TYR A 120 -5.82 -2.83 5.29
N LEU A 121 -5.01 -3.78 4.82
CA LEU A 121 -5.37 -4.75 3.79
C LEU A 121 -6.54 -5.67 4.22
N PRO A 122 -6.58 -6.20 5.46
CA PRO A 122 -7.74 -6.96 5.95
C PRO A 122 -9.01 -6.12 5.96
N ALA A 123 -8.94 -4.86 6.41
CA ALA A 123 -10.11 -4.00 6.53
C ALA A 123 -10.72 -3.63 5.15
N VAL A 124 -9.89 -3.22 4.19
CA VAL A 124 -10.38 -2.95 2.82
C VAL A 124 -10.91 -4.23 2.15
N THR A 125 -10.30 -5.38 2.42
CA THR A 125 -10.76 -6.67 1.87
C THR A 125 -12.09 -7.09 2.49
N ALA A 126 -12.30 -6.87 3.79
CA ALA A 126 -13.58 -7.10 4.45
C ALA A 126 -14.68 -6.20 3.85
N TYR A 127 -14.36 -4.92 3.59
CA TYR A 127 -15.25 -3.99 2.91
C TYR A 127 -15.62 -4.47 1.50
N GLU A 128 -14.66 -4.84 0.66
CA GLU A 128 -14.94 -5.41 -0.68
C GLU A 128 -15.80 -6.68 -0.61
N ASN A 129 -15.51 -7.56 0.36
CA ASN A 129 -16.22 -8.81 0.53
C ASN A 129 -17.69 -8.60 0.93
N SER A 130 -18.04 -7.46 1.54
CA SER A 130 -19.43 -7.12 1.81
C SER A 130 -20.25 -6.97 0.51
N TYR A 131 -19.67 -6.37 -0.53
CA TYR A 131 -20.30 -6.21 -1.85
C TYR A 131 -20.26 -7.50 -2.68
N LYS A 132 -19.17 -8.27 -2.60
CA LYS A 132 -19.10 -9.58 -3.28
C LYS A 132 -20.21 -10.52 -2.79
N LYS A 133 -20.53 -10.47 -1.49
CA LYS A 133 -21.67 -11.21 -0.91
C LYS A 133 -23.01 -10.74 -1.47
N LEU A 134 -23.21 -9.43 -1.61
CA LEU A 134 -24.40 -8.87 -2.27
C LEU A 134 -24.53 -9.39 -3.70
N PHE A 135 -23.47 -9.34 -4.50
CA PHE A 135 -23.52 -9.80 -5.88
C PHE A 135 -23.81 -11.29 -6.00
N ALA A 136 -23.14 -12.12 -5.19
CA ALA A 136 -23.42 -13.55 -5.14
C ALA A 136 -24.87 -13.84 -4.71
N TYR A 137 -25.44 -13.05 -3.81
CA TYR A 137 -26.84 -13.16 -3.43
C TYR A 137 -27.77 -12.82 -4.60
N MET A 138 -27.52 -11.71 -5.30
CA MET A 138 -28.33 -11.25 -6.43
C MET A 138 -28.30 -12.19 -7.64
N GLU A 139 -27.22 -12.96 -7.81
CA GLU A 139 -27.14 -14.03 -8.82
C GLU A 139 -28.03 -15.22 -8.46
N ALA A 140 -28.22 -15.49 -7.16
CA ALA A 140 -29.00 -16.63 -6.69
C ALA A 140 -30.49 -16.30 -6.49
N LYS A 141 -30.82 -15.07 -6.08
CA LYS A 141 -32.18 -14.68 -5.66
C LYS A 141 -32.48 -13.21 -5.98
N PRO A 142 -33.75 -12.87 -6.21
CA PRO A 142 -34.19 -11.48 -6.25
C PRO A 142 -33.86 -10.76 -4.93
N LEU A 143 -33.44 -9.50 -5.04
CA LEU A 143 -33.14 -8.67 -3.89
C LEU A 143 -34.41 -7.98 -3.39
N ASP A 144 -34.93 -8.42 -2.25
CA ASP A 144 -36.04 -7.78 -1.53
C ASP A 144 -35.54 -6.70 -0.55
N GLU A 145 -36.46 -5.89 -0.02
CA GLU A 145 -36.15 -4.78 0.89
C GLU A 145 -35.45 -5.21 2.20
N THR A 146 -35.82 -6.37 2.76
CA THR A 146 -35.23 -6.87 4.02
C THR A 146 -33.79 -7.32 3.79
N SER A 147 -33.58 -8.06 2.71
CA SER A 147 -32.26 -8.49 2.28
C SER A 147 -31.37 -7.29 1.95
N LEU A 148 -31.89 -6.31 1.20
CA LEU A 148 -31.17 -5.06 0.89
C LEU A 148 -30.79 -4.30 2.17
N GLY A 149 -31.71 -4.17 3.12
CA GLY A 149 -31.44 -3.56 4.43
C GLY A 149 -30.26 -4.23 5.14
N SER A 150 -30.28 -5.56 5.22
CA SER A 150 -29.19 -6.36 5.82
C SER A 150 -27.84 -6.11 5.12
N PHE A 151 -27.81 -6.04 3.79
CA PHE A 151 -26.58 -5.73 3.05
C PHE A 151 -26.09 -4.31 3.29
N LYS A 152 -27.00 -3.32 3.36
CA LYS A 152 -26.65 -1.93 3.69
C LYS A 152 -26.01 -1.86 5.07
N GLU A 153 -26.61 -2.46 6.10
CA GLU A 153 -26.04 -2.49 7.44
C GLU A 153 -24.66 -3.14 7.48
N ALA A 154 -24.51 -4.31 6.83
CA ALA A 154 -23.24 -5.03 6.77
C ALA A 154 -22.14 -4.21 6.05
N SER A 155 -22.48 -3.57 4.94
CA SER A 155 -21.55 -2.71 4.19
C SER A 155 -21.15 -1.45 4.96
N GLN A 156 -22.09 -0.81 5.67
CA GLN A 156 -21.83 0.38 6.48
C GLN A 156 -20.92 0.05 7.66
N LYS A 157 -21.14 -1.10 8.31
CA LYS A 157 -20.25 -1.59 9.37
C LYS A 157 -18.83 -1.82 8.82
N ALA A 158 -18.70 -2.53 7.70
CA ALA A 158 -17.41 -2.79 7.09
C ALA A 158 -16.72 -1.50 6.60
N PHE A 159 -17.49 -0.50 6.14
CA PHE A 159 -16.97 0.81 5.75
C PHE A 159 -16.43 1.59 6.95
N ALA A 160 -17.11 1.54 8.10
CA ALA A 160 -16.65 2.18 9.33
C ALA A 160 -15.32 1.57 9.81
N GLU A 161 -15.23 0.24 9.86
CA GLU A 161 -14.01 -0.49 10.21
C GLU A 161 -12.86 -0.16 9.23
N TYR A 162 -13.16 -0.12 7.92
CA TYR A 162 -12.21 0.31 6.91
C TYR A 162 -11.73 1.76 7.12
N THR A 163 -12.64 2.68 7.44
CA THR A 163 -12.30 4.10 7.64
C THR A 163 -11.36 4.29 8.83
N GLU A 164 -11.58 3.56 9.93
CA GLU A 164 -10.69 3.57 11.09
C GLU A 164 -9.28 3.06 10.73
N ALA A 165 -9.21 1.92 10.03
CA ALA A 165 -7.94 1.37 9.56
C ALA A 165 -7.24 2.29 8.56
N HIS A 166 -7.99 2.94 7.68
CA HIS A 166 -7.48 3.92 6.72
C HIS A 166 -6.84 5.11 7.41
N ASN A 167 -7.55 5.75 8.33
CA ASN A 167 -7.04 6.91 9.06
C ASN A 167 -5.79 6.54 9.87
N THR A 168 -5.82 5.39 10.55
CA THR A 168 -4.67 4.87 11.29
C THR A 168 -3.46 4.68 10.38
N PHE A 169 -3.66 4.10 9.19
CA PHE A 169 -2.55 3.88 8.25
C PHE A 169 -1.98 5.19 7.69
N VAL A 170 -2.84 6.16 7.35
CA VAL A 170 -2.41 7.49 6.90
C VAL A 170 -1.61 8.21 8.00
N ASP A 171 -2.04 8.12 9.25
CA ASP A 171 -1.32 8.72 10.38
C ASP A 171 0.07 8.10 10.57
N GLU A 172 0.19 6.78 10.48
CA GLU A 172 1.48 6.08 10.58
C GLU A 172 2.39 6.39 9.39
N LEU A 173 1.86 6.47 8.16
CA LEU A 173 2.61 6.92 6.99
C LEU A 173 3.18 8.34 7.22
N ASN A 174 2.36 9.26 7.71
CA ASN A 174 2.78 10.63 8.02
C ASN A 174 3.81 10.69 9.14
N ARG A 175 3.76 9.76 10.11
CA ARG A 175 4.77 9.62 11.15
C ARG A 175 6.10 9.12 10.59
N PHE A 176 6.10 8.10 9.74
CA PHE A 176 7.33 7.59 9.11
C PHE A 176 7.99 8.58 8.15
N ARG A 177 7.25 9.57 7.64
CA ARG A 177 7.85 10.66 6.86
C ARG A 177 8.73 11.59 7.71
N ARG A 178 8.49 11.67 9.02
CA ARG A 178 9.16 12.61 9.93
C ARG A 178 10.46 12.07 10.53
N TYR A 179 10.75 10.77 10.40
CA TYR A 179 11.85 10.05 11.07
C TYR A 179 12.59 9.09 10.12
#